data_AF-A0A209D4F9-F1
#
_entry.id   AF-A0A209D4F9-F1
#
_cell.length_a   1.000
_cell.length_b   1.000
_cell.length_c   1.000
_cell.angle_alpha   90.00
_cell.angle_beta   90.00
_cell.angle_gamma   90.00
#
_symmetry.space_group_name_H-M   'P 1'
#
loop_
_entity.id
_entity.type
_entity.pdbx_description
1 polymer ?
#
loop_
_entity_poly.entity_id
_entity_poly.type
_entity_poly.pdbx_seq_one_letter_code
_entity_poly.pdbx_strand_id
1 'polypeptide(L)'
;MSGTPEAASDLLTAGEVAWLRRALLEWGGPARCSDELAVGMGFTGAQDLLDQCGRLRAELGESVPISPVDWARVLLAAEIVFVSDLAGSGYEWATTTGFSDDSSLRTLRAIQFKLARVVGPYFGKRPRL
;
A
#
# COMPACT_ATOMS: atom_id res chain seq x y z
N MET A 1 -11.03 -11.43 -13.68
CA MET A 1 -11.97 -11.57 -12.55
C MET A 1 -11.92 -10.28 -11.75
N SER A 2 -12.83 -9.35 -12.01
CA SER A 2 -12.89 -8.06 -11.31
C SER A 2 -13.84 -8.20 -10.13
N GLY A 3 -13.31 -8.23 -8.90
CA GLY A 3 -14.12 -8.07 -7.70
C GLY A 3 -14.75 -6.67 -7.66
N THR A 4 -15.79 -6.51 -6.85
CA THR A 4 -16.47 -5.23 -6.66
C THR A 4 -15.52 -4.23 -5.98
N PRO A 5 -15.45 -2.96 -6.42
CA PRO A 5 -14.76 -1.92 -5.67
C PRO A 5 -15.34 -1.78 -4.26
N GLU A 6 -14.47 -1.64 -3.26
CA GLU A 6 -14.86 -1.52 -1.85
C GLU A 6 -14.24 -0.24 -1.25
N ALA A 7 -15.00 0.51 -0.46
CA ALA A 7 -14.52 1.73 0.19
C ALA A 7 -13.66 1.40 1.42
N ALA A 8 -12.71 2.28 1.73
CA ALA A 8 -11.77 2.05 2.84
C ALA A 8 -12.49 1.97 4.20
N SER A 9 -13.51 2.79 4.43
CA SER A 9 -14.31 2.81 5.66
C SER A 9 -15.11 1.54 5.92
N ASP A 10 -15.40 0.76 4.88
CA ASP A 10 -16.16 -0.48 5.00
C ASP A 10 -15.26 -1.65 5.45
N LEU A 11 -13.95 -1.51 5.23
CA LEU A 11 -12.94 -2.55 5.43
C LEU A 11 -12.01 -2.28 6.61
N LEU A 12 -11.64 -1.01 6.81
CA LEU A 12 -10.54 -0.58 7.65
C LEU A 12 -10.98 0.48 8.66
N THR A 13 -10.30 0.49 9.80
CA THR A 13 -10.42 1.56 10.79
C THR A 13 -9.71 2.82 10.31
N ALA A 14 -10.08 3.98 10.87
CA ALA A 14 -9.40 5.25 10.56
C ALA A 14 -7.88 5.20 10.81
N GLY A 15 -7.43 4.47 11.84
CA GLY A 15 -6.01 4.30 12.14
C GLY A 15 -5.27 3.48 11.07
N GLU A 16 -5.89 2.41 10.58
CA GLU A 16 -5.35 1.58 9.49
C GLU A 16 -5.30 2.36 8.17
N VAL A 17 -6.34 3.16 7.88
CA VAL A 17 -6.35 4.06 6.73
C VAL A 17 -5.24 5.11 6.83
N ALA A 18 -5.06 5.72 8.01
CA ALA A 18 -3.98 6.68 8.23
C ALA A 18 -2.60 6.04 8.07
N TRP A 19 -2.43 4.80 8.54
CA TRP A 19 -1.20 4.03 8.38
C TRP A 19 -0.89 3.76 6.90
N LEU A 20 -1.86 3.28 6.11
CA LEU A 20 -1.69 3.08 4.66
C LEU A 20 -1.38 4.38 3.93
N ARG A 21 -2.08 5.47 4.28
CA ARG A 21 -1.83 6.78 3.69
C ARG A 21 -0.41 7.27 3.97
N ARG A 22 0.11 6.99 5.16
CA ARG A 22 1.51 7.31 5.50
C ARG A 22 2.48 6.41 4.74
N ALA A 23 2.23 5.11 4.67
CA ALA A 23 3.06 4.17 3.93
C ALA A 23 3.22 4.60 2.46
N LEU A 24 2.12 4.94 1.78
CA LEU A 24 2.17 5.40 0.40
C LEU A 24 2.87 6.76 0.22
N LEU A 25 2.91 7.61 1.24
CA LEU A 25 3.64 8.89 1.19
C LEU A 25 5.16 8.67 1.16
N GLU A 26 5.66 7.62 1.83
CA GLU A 26 7.10 7.35 1.92
C GLU A 26 7.75 7.07 0.56
N TRP A 27 6.99 6.59 -0.43
CA TRP A 27 7.47 6.43 -1.81
C TRP A 27 7.87 7.74 -2.48
N GLY A 28 7.29 8.87 -2.07
CA GLY A 28 7.71 10.21 -2.50
C GLY A 28 8.85 10.80 -1.66
N GLY A 29 9.40 10.02 -0.72
CA GLY A 29 10.42 10.43 0.23
C GLY A 29 11.67 9.55 0.16
N PRO A 30 12.09 8.91 1.27
CA PRO A 30 13.37 8.18 1.35
C PRO A 30 13.39 6.88 0.55
N ALA A 31 12.22 6.28 0.29
CA ALA A 31 12.11 5.03 -0.43
C ALA A 31 12.55 5.20 -1.90
N ARG A 32 13.24 4.19 -2.43
CA ARG A 32 13.82 4.22 -3.77
C ARG A 32 13.29 3.05 -4.58
N CYS A 33 12.31 3.32 -5.45
CA CYS A 33 11.76 2.31 -6.34
C CYS A 33 12.43 2.35 -7.71
N SER A 34 12.98 1.22 -8.18
CA SER A 34 13.33 1.07 -9.59
C SER A 34 12.07 0.83 -10.43
N ASP A 35 12.19 1.01 -11.75
CA ASP A 35 11.10 0.67 -12.67
C ASP A 35 10.72 -0.80 -12.57
N GLU A 36 11.67 -1.72 -12.48
CA GLU A 36 11.42 -3.16 -12.38
C GLU A 36 10.65 -3.52 -11.11
N LEU A 37 10.96 -2.87 -9.99
CA LEU A 37 10.26 -3.08 -8.73
C LEU A 37 8.83 -2.52 -8.79
N ALA A 38 8.65 -1.31 -9.33
CA ALA A 38 7.33 -0.71 -9.52
C ALA A 38 6.46 -1.57 -10.45
N VAL A 39 7.07 -2.04 -11.54
CA VAL A 39 6.50 -3.02 -12.46
C VAL A 39 6.16 -4.30 -11.69
N GLY A 40 7.03 -4.85 -10.85
CA GLY A 40 6.73 -6.00 -9.98
C GLY A 40 5.47 -5.80 -9.12
N MET A 41 5.29 -4.58 -8.58
CA MET A 41 4.14 -4.22 -7.74
C MET A 41 2.83 -3.97 -8.51
N GLY A 42 2.86 -3.98 -9.84
CA GLY A 42 1.66 -3.78 -10.66
C GLY A 42 1.51 -2.40 -11.28
N PHE A 43 2.50 -1.52 -11.11
CA PHE A 43 2.57 -0.23 -11.80
C PHE A 43 3.21 -0.39 -13.19
N THR A 44 3.26 0.70 -13.96
CA THR A 44 3.90 0.75 -15.28
C THR A 44 5.37 1.18 -15.21
N GLY A 45 5.78 1.85 -14.14
CA GLY A 45 7.14 2.30 -13.84
C GLY A 45 7.18 3.09 -12.52
N ALA A 46 8.36 3.59 -12.14
CA ALA A 46 8.55 4.32 -10.89
C ALA A 46 7.74 5.63 -10.84
N GLN A 47 7.64 6.36 -11.96
CA GLN A 47 6.82 7.58 -12.01
C GLN A 47 5.34 7.28 -11.81
N ASP A 48 4.82 6.25 -12.48
CA ASP A 48 3.42 5.82 -12.29
C ASP A 48 3.17 5.37 -10.86
N LEU A 49 4.11 4.69 -10.21
CA LEU A 49 4.00 4.40 -8.78
C LEU A 49 3.79 5.66 -7.94
N LEU A 50 4.56 6.73 -8.17
CA LEU A 50 4.42 7.99 -7.41
C LEU A 50 3.05 8.63 -7.66
N ASP A 51 2.63 8.71 -8.91
CA ASP A 51 1.35 9.31 -9.31
C ASP A 51 0.17 8.53 -8.72
N GLN A 52 0.21 7.19 -8.81
CA GLN A 52 -0.80 6.32 -8.24
C GLN A 52 -0.80 6.35 -6.71
N CYS A 53 0.36 6.44 -6.05
CA CYS A 53 0.43 6.59 -4.59
C CYS A 53 -0.24 7.89 -4.13
N GLY A 54 -0.08 8.98 -4.90
CA GLY A 54 -0.78 10.25 -4.67
C GLY A 54 -2.29 10.09 -4.80
N ARG A 55 -2.76 9.50 -5.91
CA ARG A 55 -4.19 9.23 -6.16
C ARG A 55 -4.80 8.34 -5.08
N LEU A 56 -4.20 7.18 -4.83
CA LEU A 56 -4.71 6.18 -3.89
C LEU A 56 -4.69 6.67 -2.45
N ARG A 57 -3.74 7.53 -2.07
CA ARG A 57 -3.80 8.23 -0.78
C ARG A 57 -5.05 9.08 -0.65
N ALA A 58 -5.39 9.86 -1.68
CA ALA A 58 -6.60 10.67 -1.66
C ALA A 58 -7.85 9.79 -1.55
N GLU A 59 -7.98 8.78 -2.41
CA GLU A 59 -9.11 7.83 -2.41
C GLU A 59 -9.28 7.14 -1.05
N LEU A 60 -8.19 6.71 -0.41
CA LEU A 60 -8.21 6.11 0.94
C LEU A 60 -8.80 7.05 2.00
N GLY A 61 -8.50 8.35 1.95
CA GLY A 61 -9.00 9.29 2.97
C GLY A 61 -10.37 9.86 2.68
N GLU A 62 -10.75 9.94 1.41
CA GLU A 62 -12.10 10.30 0.99
C GLU A 62 -13.06 9.11 1.06
N SER A 63 -12.53 7.90 1.31
CA SER A 63 -13.27 6.64 1.32
C SER A 63 -14.06 6.39 0.04
N VAL A 64 -13.45 6.75 -1.10
CA VAL A 64 -13.98 6.42 -2.43
C VAL A 64 -13.80 4.90 -2.66
N PRO A 65 -14.73 4.21 -3.34
CA PRO A 65 -14.55 2.79 -3.66
C PRO A 65 -13.27 2.53 -4.47
N ILE A 66 -12.38 1.70 -3.92
CA ILE A 66 -11.09 1.33 -4.55
C ILE A 66 -11.24 -0.05 -5.20
N SER A 67 -10.69 -0.18 -6.42
CA SER A 67 -10.74 -1.44 -7.16
C SER A 67 -9.88 -2.53 -6.50
N PRO A 68 -10.20 -3.83 -6.66
CA PRO A 68 -9.38 -4.90 -6.08
C PRO A 68 -7.92 -4.90 -6.54
N VAL A 69 -7.63 -4.53 -7.80
CA VAL A 69 -6.25 -4.42 -8.30
C VAL A 69 -5.50 -3.30 -7.59
N ASP A 70 -6.18 -2.18 -7.33
CA ASP A 70 -5.59 -1.05 -6.63
C ASP A 70 -5.41 -1.37 -5.14
N TRP A 71 -6.34 -2.10 -4.51
CA TRP A 71 -6.12 -2.64 -3.16
C TRP A 71 -4.89 -3.54 -3.08
N ALA A 72 -4.66 -4.39 -4.08
CA ALA A 72 -3.47 -5.24 -4.14
C ALA A 72 -2.19 -4.41 -4.33
N ARG A 73 -2.22 -3.36 -5.16
CA ARG A 73 -1.10 -2.40 -5.31
C ARG A 73 -0.81 -1.66 -4.00
N VAL A 74 -1.84 -1.14 -3.33
CA VAL A 74 -1.72 -0.46 -2.03
C VAL A 74 -1.07 -1.38 -1.01
N LEU A 75 -1.57 -2.62 -0.88
CA LEU A 75 -1.06 -3.56 0.10
C LEU A 75 0.41 -3.90 -0.15
N LEU A 76 0.76 -4.26 -1.39
CA LEU A 76 2.12 -4.66 -1.72
C LEU A 76 3.11 -3.49 -1.61
N ALA A 77 2.71 -2.29 -2.03
CA ALA A 77 3.51 -1.08 -1.86
C ALA A 77 3.73 -0.73 -0.38
N ALA A 78 2.71 -0.91 0.46
CA ALA A 78 2.81 -0.66 1.90
C ALA A 78 3.69 -1.71 2.62
N GLU A 79 3.61 -2.98 2.22
CA GLU A 79 4.46 -4.04 2.76
C GLU A 79 5.94 -3.79 2.47
N ILE A 80 6.27 -3.44 1.22
CA ILE A 80 7.66 -3.21 0.81
C ILE A 80 8.22 -1.94 1.45
N VAL A 81 7.47 -0.84 1.42
CA VAL A 81 7.96 0.45 1.93
C VAL A 81 8.18 0.42 3.44
N PHE A 82 7.37 -0.34 4.18
CA PHE A 82 7.55 -0.49 5.62
C PHE A 82 8.78 -1.35 5.95
N VAL A 83 8.91 -2.54 5.35
CA VAL A 83 9.85 -3.55 5.84
C VAL A 83 11.24 -3.47 5.20
N SER A 84 11.35 -2.98 3.96
CA SER A 84 12.58 -3.08 3.20
C SER A 84 13.54 -1.91 3.47
N ASP A 85 14.75 -2.20 3.96
CA ASP A 85 15.87 -1.24 3.98
C ASP A 85 16.45 -0.98 2.57
N LEU A 86 16.23 -1.92 1.64
CA LEU A 86 16.83 -1.86 0.31
C LEU A 86 16.04 -0.94 -0.63
N ALA A 87 14.72 -0.99 -0.56
CA ALA A 87 13.83 -0.26 -1.45
C ALA A 87 12.84 0.66 -0.72
N GLY A 88 12.51 0.33 0.54
CA GLY A 88 11.55 1.07 1.36
C GLY A 88 12.22 2.02 2.34
N SER A 89 11.46 2.42 3.36
CA SER A 89 11.95 3.20 4.49
C SER A 89 12.65 2.32 5.52
N GLY A 90 12.23 1.07 5.71
CA GLY A 90 12.88 0.11 6.62
C GLY A 90 13.23 0.71 7.98
N TYR A 91 14.52 0.74 8.32
CA TYR A 91 15.08 1.33 9.53
C TYR A 91 14.68 2.80 9.75
N GLU A 92 14.51 3.58 8.67
CA GLU A 92 14.09 4.98 8.77
C GLU A 92 12.60 5.13 9.09
N TRP A 93 11.79 4.07 8.97
CA TRP A 93 10.34 4.11 9.14
C TRP A 93 9.89 4.79 10.43
N ALA A 94 10.46 4.38 11.58
CA ALA A 94 10.09 4.95 12.87
C ALA A 94 10.44 6.45 12.97
N THR A 95 11.53 6.86 12.30
CA THR A 95 12.00 8.25 12.31
C THR A 95 11.16 9.14 11.39
N THR A 96 10.82 8.65 10.20
CA THR A 96 10.08 9.45 9.21
C THR A 96 8.59 9.50 9.51
N THR A 97 8.02 8.41 10.02
CA THR A 97 6.57 8.27 10.24
C THR A 97 6.14 8.49 11.69
N GLY A 98 7.03 8.26 12.66
CA GLY A 98 6.69 8.23 14.08
C GLY A 98 6.01 6.94 14.55
N PHE A 99 5.79 5.96 13.67
CA PHE A 99 5.23 4.66 14.03
C PHE A 99 6.34 3.68 14.40
N SER A 100 6.20 2.97 15.52
CA SER A 100 7.14 1.90 15.87
C SER A 100 6.96 0.68 14.97
N ASP A 101 8.01 -0.13 14.83
CA ASP A 101 7.96 -1.39 14.07
C ASP A 101 6.93 -2.36 14.63
N ASP A 102 6.89 -2.56 15.96
CA ASP A 102 5.93 -3.48 16.60
C ASP A 102 4.48 -3.05 16.32
N SER A 103 4.17 -1.75 16.47
CA SER A 103 2.82 -1.26 16.19
C SER A 103 2.47 -1.33 14.71
N SER A 104 3.42 -1.03 13.84
CA SER A 104 3.25 -1.07 12.38
C SER A 104 3.05 -2.50 11.89
N LEU A 105 3.80 -3.47 12.42
CA LEU A 105 3.65 -4.88 12.07
C LEU A 105 2.27 -5.42 12.48
N ARG A 106 1.78 -5.06 13.67
CA ARG A 106 0.43 -5.45 14.13
C ARG A 106 -0.66 -4.85 13.23
N THR A 107 -0.54 -3.55 12.92
CA THR A 107 -1.46 -2.85 12.01
C THR A 107 -1.45 -3.47 10.62
N LEU A 108 -0.26 -3.73 10.05
CA LEU A 108 -0.14 -4.36 8.74
C LEU A 108 -0.78 -5.75 8.71
N ARG A 109 -0.57 -6.57 9.75
CA ARG A 109 -1.21 -7.90 9.84
C ARG A 109 -2.73 -7.81 9.91
N ALA A 110 -3.28 -6.82 10.63
CA ALA A 110 -4.71 -6.59 10.67
C ALA A 110 -5.27 -6.16 9.31
N ILE A 111 -4.57 -5.26 8.60
CA ILE A 111 -4.92 -4.85 7.23
C ILE A 111 -4.90 -6.04 6.27
N GLN A 112 -3.83 -6.84 6.28
CA GLN A 112 -3.69 -8.04 5.45
C GLN A 112 -4.85 -9.00 5.64
N PHE A 113 -5.27 -9.23 6.89
CA PHE A 113 -6.41 -10.08 7.21
C PHE A 113 -7.73 -9.50 6.65
N LYS A 114 -7.98 -8.21 6.85
CA LYS A 114 -9.21 -7.53 6.39
C LYS A 114 -9.31 -7.47 4.87
N LEU A 115 -8.19 -7.26 4.18
CA LEU A 115 -8.14 -7.17 2.73
C LEU A 115 -8.08 -8.55 2.04
N ALA A 116 -7.85 -9.65 2.78
CA ALA A 116 -7.57 -10.97 2.21
C ALA A 116 -8.60 -11.41 1.15
N ARG A 117 -9.90 -11.14 1.37
CA ARG A 117 -10.96 -11.46 0.39
C ARG A 117 -10.88 -10.60 -0.87
N VAL A 118 -10.57 -9.31 -0.70
CA VAL A 118 -10.50 -8.32 -1.78
C VAL A 118 -9.29 -8.60 -2.68
N VAL A 119 -8.12 -8.85 -2.08
CA VAL A 119 -6.86 -9.03 -2.81
C VAL A 119 -6.55 -10.49 -3.15
N GLY A 120 -7.31 -11.45 -2.63
CA GLY A 120 -7.09 -12.89 -2.82
C GLY A 120 -6.86 -13.34 -4.27
N PRO A 121 -7.56 -12.78 -5.29
CA PRO A 121 -7.29 -13.10 -6.69
C PRO A 121 -5.86 -12.81 -7.17
N TYR A 122 -5.14 -11.92 -6.47
CA TYR A 122 -3.79 -11.46 -6.80
C TYR A 122 -2.69 -12.12 -5.95
N PHE A 123 -3.00 -13.05 -5.04
CA PHE A 123 -1.96 -13.74 -4.27
C PHE A 123 -0.97 -14.48 -5.16
N GLY A 124 0.32 -14.18 -4.98
CA GLY A 124 1.42 -14.72 -5.80
C GLY A 124 1.40 -14.26 -7.26
N LYS A 125 0.57 -13.28 -7.62
CA LYS A 125 0.41 -12.78 -8.98
C LYS A 125 0.63 -11.28 -9.00
N ARG A 126 1.11 -10.78 -10.14
CA ARG A 126 1.22 -9.33 -10.31
C ARG A 126 -0.18 -8.69 -10.40
N PRO A 127 -0.43 -7.58 -9.67
CA PRO A 127 -1.65 -6.78 -9.83
C PRO A 127 -1.67 -6.07 -11.18
N ARG A 128 -2.19 -6.74 -12.21
CA ARG A 128 -2.47 -6.14 -13.52
C ARG A 128 -3.98 -6.17 -13.78
N LEU A 129 -4.47 -5.14 -14.46
CA LEU A 129 -5.82 -5.12 -15.04
C LEU A 129 -5.96 -6.25 -16.07
#